data_AF-A0A840GG22-F1
#
_entry.id   AF-A0A840GG22-F1
#
_cell.length_a   1.000
_cell.length_b   1.000
_cell.length_c   1.000
_cell.angle_alpha   90.00
_cell.angle_beta   90.00
_cell.angle_gamma   90.00
#
_symmetry.space_group_name_H-M   'P 1'
#
loop_
_entity.id
_entity.type
_entity.pdbx_description
1 polymer ?
#
loop_
_entity_poly.entity_id
_entity_poly.type
_entity_poly.pdbx_seq_one_letter_code
_entity_poly.pdbx_strand_id
1 'polypeptide(L)'
;MANPTVAMPDQLPIFETHLKKRGRTWKWYVCTTDGDVVIQGSESRRRAARYNANRALLLTLLSVAHRSVRRGEPEPDHHISRRSRSAGRAQRDPLTGKMP
;
A
#
# COMPACT_ATOMS: atom_id res chain seq x y z
N MET A 1 34.72 -8.89 -13.25
CA MET A 1 33.73 -9.81 -12.67
C MET A 1 32.90 -9.02 -11.68
N ALA A 2 31.71 -8.56 -12.09
CA ALA A 2 30.78 -7.89 -11.18
C ALA A 2 30.12 -8.97 -10.33
N ASN A 3 30.33 -8.94 -9.01
CA ASN A 3 29.54 -9.75 -8.09
C ASN A 3 28.09 -9.28 -8.23
N PRO A 4 27.13 -10.15 -8.60
CA PRO A 4 25.74 -9.82 -8.39
C PRO A 4 25.58 -9.81 -6.87
N THR A 5 25.59 -8.62 -6.28
CA THR A 5 24.97 -8.42 -4.97
C THR A 5 23.57 -8.98 -5.13
N VAL A 6 23.34 -10.19 -4.63
CA VAL A 6 22.02 -10.76 -4.48
C VAL A 6 21.27 -9.70 -3.70
N ALA A 7 20.48 -8.89 -4.39
CA ALA A 7 19.66 -7.87 -3.78
C ALA A 7 18.75 -8.66 -2.86
N MET A 8 19.05 -8.66 -1.56
CA MET A 8 18.18 -9.25 -0.54
C MET A 8 16.85 -8.53 -0.71
N PRO A 9 15.80 -9.14 -1.30
CA PRO A 9 14.55 -8.43 -1.54
C PRO A 9 13.77 -8.18 -0.24
N ASP A 10 14.30 -8.60 0.91
CA ASP A 10 13.48 -9.12 2.00
C ASP A 10 13.75 -8.46 3.37
N GLN A 11 14.41 -7.30 3.43
CA GLN A 11 14.42 -6.57 4.70
C GLN A 11 13.05 -5.93 4.92
N LEU A 12 12.24 -6.57 5.77
CA LEU A 12 10.99 -5.98 6.23
C LEU A 12 11.32 -4.66 6.95
N PRO A 13 10.62 -3.56 6.62
CA PRO A 13 10.80 -2.30 7.31
C PRO A 13 10.57 -2.48 8.81
N ILE A 14 11.47 -1.90 9.60
CA ILE A 14 11.40 -1.90 11.06
C ILE A 14 10.48 -0.75 11.47
N PHE A 15 9.56 -1.05 12.37
CA PHE A 15 8.61 -0.08 12.90
C PHE A 15 8.70 0.02 14.41
N GLU A 16 8.60 1.23 14.92
CA GLU A 16 8.68 1.55 16.35
C GLU A 16 7.39 2.21 16.83
N THR A 17 7.09 2.07 18.12
CA THR A 17 5.94 2.75 18.74
C THR A 17 6.42 3.77 19.75
N HIS A 18 5.79 4.94 19.74
CA HIS A 18 6.08 6.01 20.68
C HIS A 18 4.81 6.55 21.30
N LEU A 19 4.92 6.95 22.57
CA LEU A 19 3.84 7.58 23.32
C LEU A 19 4.31 8.92 23.86
N LYS A 20 3.51 9.96 23.64
CA LYS A 20 3.77 11.31 24.13
C LYS A 20 2.54 11.87 24.86
N LYS A 21 2.70 12.26 26.13
CA LYS A 21 1.63 12.94 26.88
C LYS A 21 1.39 14.33 26.27
N ARG A 22 0.14 14.68 26.00
CA ARG A 22 -0.31 16.00 25.52
C ARG A 22 -1.53 16.46 26.30
N GLY A 23 -1.30 17.29 27.32
CA GLY A 23 -2.36 17.78 28.21
C GLY A 23 -3.09 16.62 28.92
N ARG A 24 -4.40 16.51 28.67
CA ARG A 24 -5.27 15.44 29.20
C ARG A 24 -5.27 14.16 28.36
N THR A 25 -4.52 14.13 27.26
CA THR A 25 -4.48 13.00 26.31
C THR A 25 -3.06 12.47 26.16
N TRP A 26 -2.96 11.29 25.56
CA TRP A 26 -1.74 10.61 25.16
C TRP A 26 -1.76 10.46 23.66
N LYS A 27 -0.86 11.16 22.98
CA LYS A 27 -0.57 10.88 21.57
C LYS A 27 0.23 9.59 21.49
N TRP A 28 -0.05 8.82 20.45
CA TRP A 28 0.72 7.64 20.10
C TRP A 28 0.98 7.64 18.60
N TYR A 29 2.11 7.08 18.19
CA TYR A 29 2.51 7.02 16.79
C TYR A 29 3.32 5.74 16.54
N VAL A 30 3.17 5.20 15.33
CA VAL A 30 3.98 4.14 14.74
C VAL A 30 4.88 4.83 13.71
N CYS A 31 6.18 4.70 13.88
CA CYS A 31 7.18 5.29 12.99
C CYS A 31 8.03 4.21 12.32
N THR A 32 8.62 4.53 11.17
CA THR A 32 9.79 3.79 10.67
C THR A 32 11.02 4.11 11.51
N THR A 33 12.09 3.34 11.36
CA THR A 33 13.41 3.65 11.96
C THR A 33 13.97 5.01 11.53
N ASP A 34 13.57 5.51 10.38
CA ASP A 34 13.97 6.83 9.87
C ASP A 34 13.17 7.97 10.55
N GLY A 35 12.21 7.64 11.40
CA GLY A 35 11.37 8.58 12.12
C GLY A 35 10.08 8.98 11.38
N ASP A 36 9.85 8.45 10.18
CA ASP A 36 8.65 8.76 9.41
C ASP A 36 7.40 8.19 10.08
N VAL A 37 6.41 9.03 10.33
CA VAL A 37 5.15 8.63 10.97
C VAL A 37 4.28 7.89 9.95
N VAL A 38 4.03 6.61 10.21
CA VAL A 38 3.17 5.75 9.37
C VAL A 38 1.72 5.81 9.82
N ILE A 39 1.50 5.74 11.14
CA ILE A 39 0.17 5.80 11.77
C ILE A 39 0.28 6.62 13.05
N GLN A 40 -0.73 7.45 13.33
CA GLN A 40 -0.80 8.19 14.58
C GLN A 40 -2.22 8.25 15.14
N GLY A 41 -2.34 8.50 16.44
CA GLY A 41 -3.60 8.74 17.10
C GLY A 41 -3.44 9.36 18.47
N SER A 42 -4.55 9.47 19.19
CA SER A 42 -4.58 10.00 20.54
C SER A 42 -5.57 9.23 21.40
N GLU A 43 -5.27 9.11 22.69
CA GLU A 43 -6.20 8.56 23.65
C GLU A 43 -6.21 9.26 25.00
N SER A 44 -7.32 9.14 25.73
CA SER A 44 -7.45 9.74 27.07
C SER A 44 -6.55 9.05 28.12
N ARG A 45 -6.34 7.74 28.00
CA ARG A 45 -5.60 6.91 28.97
C ARG A 45 -4.31 6.38 28.36
N ARG A 46 -3.22 6.36 29.15
CA ARG A 46 -1.92 5.82 28.73
C ARG A 46 -2.02 4.36 28.28
N ARG A 47 -2.77 3.53 29.00
CA ARG A 47 -2.97 2.10 28.67
C ARG A 47 -3.69 1.93 27.33
N ALA A 48 -4.72 2.74 27.07
CA ALA A 48 -5.43 2.73 25.80
C ALA A 48 -4.53 3.19 24.64
N ALA A 49 -3.75 4.26 24.83
CA ALA A 49 -2.76 4.71 23.85
C ALA A 49 -1.74 3.62 23.51
N ARG A 50 -1.21 2.91 24.51
CA ARG A 50 -0.24 1.81 24.30
C ARG A 50 -0.87 0.65 23.53
N TYR A 51 -2.09 0.28 23.90
CA TYR A 51 -2.83 -0.77 23.21
C TYR A 51 -3.05 -0.41 21.72
N ASN A 52 -3.55 0.80 21.45
CA ASN A 52 -3.80 1.25 20.09
C ASN A 52 -2.51 1.36 19.26
N ALA A 53 -1.40 1.82 19.85
CA ALA A 53 -0.10 1.85 19.20
C ALA A 53 0.37 0.44 18.79
N ASN A 54 0.30 -0.53 19.72
CA ASN A 54 0.71 -1.91 19.45
C ASN A 54 -0.22 -2.59 18.43
N ARG A 55 -1.53 -2.33 18.50
CA ARG A 55 -2.49 -2.83 17.51
C ARG A 55 -2.21 -2.28 16.12
N ALA A 56 -1.92 -0.98 16.01
CA ALA A 56 -1.55 -0.34 14.75
C ALA A 56 -0.23 -0.91 14.19
N LEU A 57 0.76 -1.14 15.05
CA LEU A 57 2.03 -1.78 14.68
C LEU A 57 1.78 -3.18 14.09
N LEU A 58 1.00 -4.02 14.77
CA LEU A 58 0.68 -5.37 14.30
C LEU A 58 0.00 -5.35 12.92
N LEU A 59 -0.99 -4.47 12.73
CA LEU A 59 -1.69 -4.34 11.45
C LEU A 59 -0.75 -3.86 10.33
N THR A 60 0.18 -2.96 10.67
CA THR A 60 1.20 -2.47 9.72
C THR A 60 2.10 -3.61 9.28
N LEU A 61 2.65 -4.37 10.23
CA LEU A 61 3.51 -5.54 9.96
C LEU A 61 2.80 -6.58 9.08
N LEU A 62 1.55 -6.92 9.39
CA LEU A 62 0.74 -7.83 8.57
C LEU A 62 0.58 -7.29 7.14
N SER A 63 0.23 -6.01 6.99
CA SER A 63 0.02 -5.40 5.67
C SER A 63 1.28 -5.42 4.80
N VAL A 64 2.45 -5.21 5.40
CA VAL A 64 3.73 -5.22 4.69
C VAL A 64 4.13 -6.64 4.32
N ALA A 65 4.01 -7.60 5.25
CA ALA A 65 4.33 -9.00 5.00
C ALA A 65 3.44 -9.60 3.89
N HIS A 66 2.15 -9.26 3.84
CA HIS A 66 1.28 -9.72 2.76
C HIS A 66 1.62 -9.09 1.39
N ARG A 67 2.18 -7.87 1.37
CA ARG A 67 2.61 -7.22 0.13
C ARG A 67 3.93 -7.78 -0.39
N SER A 68 4.85 -8.19 0.47
CA SER A 68 6.11 -8.82 0.05
C SER A 68 5.85 -10.20 -0.60
N VAL A 69 4.99 -11.02 -0.01
CA VAL A 69 4.60 -12.33 -0.58
C VAL A 69 4.04 -12.20 -1.99
N ARG A 70 3.13 -11.23 -2.22
CA ARG A 70 2.53 -11.02 -3.55
C ARG A 70 3.50 -10.50 -4.61
N ARG A 71 4.63 -9.89 -4.23
CA ARG A 71 5.65 -9.43 -5.19
C ARG A 71 6.66 -10.51 -5.55
N GLY A 72 6.75 -11.58 -4.77
CA GLY A 72 7.65 -12.71 -5.01
C GLY A 72 7.07 -13.81 -5.90
N GLU A 73 5.81 -13.71 -6.32
CA GLU A 73 5.18 -14.67 -7.23
C GLU A 73 5.45 -14.23 -8.68
N PRO A 74 6.35 -14.90 -9.41
CA PRO A 74 6.48 -14.68 -10.84
C PRO A 74 5.15 -15.06 -11.49
N GLU A 75 4.49 -14.07 -12.09
CA GLU A 75 3.35 -14.25 -12.99
C GLU A 75 3.65 -15.44 -13.92
N PRO A 76 2.85 -16.52 -13.90
CA PRO A 76 2.97 -17.55 -14.93
C PRO A 76 2.56 -16.86 -16.23
N ASP A 77 3.49 -16.81 -17.18
CA ASP A 77 3.33 -16.22 -18.51
C ASP A 77 2.00 -16.65 -19.16
N HIS A 78 0.93 -15.91 -18.88
CA HIS A 78 -0.28 -15.98 -19.67
C HIS A 78 -0.06 -15.04 -20.83
N HIS A 79 0.49 -15.63 -21.90
CA HIS A 79 0.28 -15.21 -23.27
C HIS A 79 -1.24 -15.17 -23.53
N ILE A 80 -1.90 -14.12 -23.03
CA ILE A 80 -3.20 -13.70 -23.52
C ILE A 80 -2.91 -13.22 -24.94
N SER A 81 -3.00 -14.20 -25.84
CA SER A 81 -3.22 -14.01 -27.26
C SER A 81 -4.36 -13.02 -27.37
N ARG A 82 -3.98 -11.75 -27.55
CA ARG A 82 -4.84 -10.63 -27.86
C ARG A 82 -5.41 -10.93 -29.24
N ARG A 83 -6.41 -11.81 -29.26
CA ARG A 83 -7.22 -12.14 -30.44
C ARG A 83 -7.82 -10.83 -30.93
N SER A 84 -7.14 -10.30 -31.94
CA SER A 84 -7.67 -9.57 -33.08
C SER A 84 -9.01 -8.90 -32.84
N ARG A 85 -8.96 -7.64 -32.42
CA ARG A 85 -9.96 -6.66 -32.84
C ARG A 85 -9.74 -6.40 -34.32
N SER A 86 -10.49 -7.08 -35.16
CA SER A 86 -10.58 -6.76 -36.58
C SER A 86 -11.97 -7.09 -37.11
N ALA A 87 -12.52 -6.11 -37.82
CA ALA A 87 -13.71 -6.13 -38.67
C ALA A 87 -15.07 -5.88 -37.99
N GLY A 88 -15.44 -4.59 -37.99
CA GLY A 88 -16.80 -4.11 -37.73
C GLY A 88 -16.98 -2.63 -38.03
N ARG A 89 -16.31 -2.12 -39.08
CA ARG A 89 -16.53 -0.78 -39.61
C ARG A 89 -17.91 -0.74 -40.26
N ALA A 90 -18.92 -0.22 -39.56
CA ALA A 90 -20.12 0.30 -40.19
C ALA A 90 -20.06 1.82 -40.10
N GLN A 91 -19.57 2.40 -41.18
CA GLN A 91 -19.55 3.81 -41.45
C GLN A 91 -20.98 4.28 -41.76
N ARG A 92 -21.53 5.20 -40.96
CA ARG A 92 -22.54 6.16 -41.42
C ARG A 92 -22.31 7.48 -40.68
N ASP A 93 -22.10 8.50 -41.49
CA ASP A 93 -21.98 9.92 -41.17
C ASP A 93 -22.59 10.64 -42.41
N PRO A 94 -22.96 11.92 -42.36
CA PRO A 94 -24.10 12.51 -41.64
C PRO A 94 -24.98 13.34 -42.60
N LEU A 95 -26.26 13.58 -42.31
CA LEU A 95 -27.04 14.63 -43.01
C LEU A 95 -28.09 15.25 -42.09
N THR A 96 -27.92 16.57 -41.84
CA THR A 96 -28.93 17.67 -41.78
C THR A 96 -30.25 17.38 -41.05
N GLY A 97 -30.69 18.11 -40.04
CA GLY A 97 -30.74 19.57 -39.91
C GLY A 97 -32.21 20.02 -39.74
N LYS A 98 -32.48 20.78 -38.67
CA LYS A 98 -33.67 21.60 -38.33
C LYS A 98 -34.99 20.95 -37.83
N MET A 99 -35.38 21.45 -36.63
CA MET A 99 -36.67 21.95 -36.09
C MET A 99 -37.92 21.92 -37.00
N PRO A 100 -39.14 21.82 -36.44
CA PRO A 100 -39.76 22.79 -35.51
C PRO A 100 -39.85 22.33 -34.05
#